data_AF-A0A5R2MWX6-F1
#
_entry.id   AF-A0A5R2MWX6-F1
#
_cell.length_a   1.000
_cell.length_b   1.000
_cell.length_c   1.000
_cell.angle_alpha   90.00
_cell.angle_beta   90.00
_cell.angle_gamma   90.00
#
_symmetry.space_group_name_H-M   'P 1'
#
loop_
_entity.id
_entity.type
_entity.pdbx_description
1 polymer ?
#
loop_
_entity_poly.entity_id
_entity_poly.type
_entity_poly.pdbx_seq_one_letter_code
_entity_poly.pdbx_strand_id
1 'polypeptide(L)'
;DITKISVNNTLRRTIRDALGTLTLGSKDPTVRIAAADTMFKTPDAANIGPLDAAIASESVASVKASLEQARAASILVSDKPDADKLAAIALIGARGDRD
;
A
#
# COMPACT_ATOMS: atom_id res chain seq x y z
N ASP A 1 22.01 19.42 28.11
CA ASP A 1 20.79 18.63 27.84
C ASP A 1 20.63 18.31 26.38
N ILE A 2 20.74 17.03 26.03
CA ILE A 2 20.53 16.54 24.66
C ILE A 2 19.05 16.20 24.54
N THR A 3 18.28 17.10 23.95
CA THR A 3 16.86 16.90 23.67
C THR A 3 16.68 15.70 22.75
N LYS A 4 16.23 14.59 23.33
CA LYS A 4 15.89 13.36 22.62
C LYS A 4 14.80 13.68 21.59
N ILE A 5 15.20 13.81 20.33
CA ILE A 5 14.26 13.87 19.20
C ILE A 5 13.59 12.50 19.11
N SER A 6 12.44 12.35 19.75
CA SER A 6 11.56 11.20 19.53
C SER A 6 11.13 11.25 18.08
N VAL A 7 11.50 10.23 17.29
CA VAL A 7 11.06 10.05 15.91
C VAL A 7 9.55 9.82 15.94
N ASN A 8 8.82 10.93 15.96
CA ASN A 8 7.38 10.97 16.12
C ASN A 8 6.75 10.18 14.97
N ASN A 9 5.78 9.31 15.29
CA ASN A 9 5.11 8.42 14.33
C ASN A 9 4.63 9.19 13.08
N THR A 10 4.26 10.45 13.29
CA THR A 10 3.83 11.41 12.27
C THR A 10 4.92 11.78 11.26
N LEU A 11 6.18 11.93 11.69
CA LEU A 11 7.30 12.26 10.79
C LEU A 11 7.73 11.04 9.97
N ARG A 12 7.72 9.85 10.60
CA ARG A 12 7.91 8.58 9.88
C ARG A 12 6.81 8.36 8.85
N ARG A 13 5.56 8.69 9.18
CA ARG A 13 4.42 8.58 8.25
C ARG A 13 4.58 9.53 7.07
N THR A 14 4.85 10.81 7.29
CA THR A 14 5.01 11.80 6.21
C THR A 14 6.17 11.48 5.26
N ILE A 15 7.30 11.00 5.78
CA ILE A 15 8.42 10.53 4.93
C ILE A 15 7.99 9.32 4.10
N ARG A 16 7.23 8.39 4.69
CA ARG A 16 6.73 7.19 4.01
C ARG A 16 5.66 7.53 2.97
N ASP A 17 4.80 8.51 3.23
CA ASP A 17 3.77 9.01 2.30
C ASP A 17 4.43 9.68 1.08
N ALA A 18 5.47 10.48 1.32
CA ALA A 18 6.27 11.12 0.26
C ALA A 18 7.06 10.09 -0.57
N LEU A 19 7.62 9.06 0.06
CA LEU A 19 8.29 7.96 -0.66
C LEU A 19 7.29 7.09 -1.43
N GLY A 20 6.13 6.79 -0.84
CA GLY A 20 5.09 5.97 -1.46
C GLY A 20 4.53 6.64 -2.72
N THR A 21 4.21 7.93 -2.66
CA THR A 21 3.77 8.70 -3.83
C THR A 21 4.84 8.77 -4.92
N LEU A 22 6.13 8.90 -4.57
CA LEU A 22 7.22 8.96 -5.55
C LEU A 22 7.52 7.61 -6.21
N THR A 23 7.42 6.50 -5.47
CA THR A 23 7.72 5.15 -5.99
C THR A 23 6.56 4.55 -6.78
N LEU A 24 5.31 4.84 -6.38
CA LEU A 24 4.11 4.44 -7.11
C LEU A 24 3.99 5.15 -8.48
N GLY A 25 4.54 6.36 -8.61
CA GLY A 25 4.61 7.10 -9.88
C GLY A 25 5.85 6.79 -10.74
N SER A 26 6.67 5.80 -10.37
CA SER A 26 7.88 5.46 -11.13
C SER A 26 7.53 5.03 -12.56
N LYS A 27 8.36 5.41 -13.55
CA LYS A 27 8.20 4.94 -14.93
C LYS A 27 8.46 3.43 -15.08
N ASP A 28 9.24 2.86 -14.17
CA ASP A 28 9.61 1.43 -14.18
C ASP A 28 8.54 0.57 -13.48
N PRO A 29 7.88 -0.37 -14.20
CA PRO A 29 6.90 -1.29 -13.63
C PRO A 29 7.43 -2.14 -12.47
N THR A 30 8.72 -2.50 -12.50
CA THR A 30 9.33 -3.35 -11.47
C THR A 30 9.45 -2.63 -10.13
N VAL A 31 9.77 -1.33 -10.16
CA VAL A 31 9.83 -0.46 -8.97
C VAL A 31 8.42 -0.29 -8.38
N ARG A 32 7.40 -0.15 -9.23
CA ARG A 32 6.01 -0.06 -8.77
C ARG A 32 5.52 -1.34 -8.11
N ILE A 33 5.89 -2.51 -8.65
CA ILE A 33 5.60 -3.82 -8.01
C ILE A 33 6.32 -3.93 -6.66
N ALA A 34 7.59 -3.57 -6.58
CA ALA A 34 8.35 -3.62 -5.32
C ALA A 34 7.75 -2.70 -4.24
N ALA A 35 7.25 -1.52 -4.63
CA ALA A 35 6.54 -0.60 -3.75
C ALA A 35 5.21 -1.21 -3.26
N ALA A 36 4.43 -1.80 -4.16
CA ALA A 36 3.20 -2.51 -3.83
C ALA A 36 3.45 -3.68 -2.86
N ASP A 37 4.49 -4.48 -3.11
CA ASP A 37 4.86 -5.60 -2.24
C ASP A 37 5.30 -5.14 -0.85
N THR A 38 6.02 -4.02 -0.77
CA THR A 38 6.40 -3.43 0.52
C THR A 38 5.15 -3.01 1.29
N MET A 39 4.23 -2.29 0.63
CA MET A 39 2.97 -1.86 1.24
C MET A 39 2.07 -3.03 1.63
N PHE A 40 2.10 -4.14 0.87
CA PHE A 40 1.39 -5.37 1.21
C PHE A 40 1.97 -6.06 2.46
N LYS A 41 3.31 -6.11 2.57
CA LYS A 41 4.00 -6.72 3.74
C LYS A 41 3.89 -5.87 4.99
N THR A 42 3.79 -4.55 4.85
CA THR A 42 3.56 -3.61 5.95
C THR A 42 2.28 -2.80 5.70
N PRO A 43 1.11 -3.44 5.83
CA PRO A 43 -0.16 -2.80 5.54
C PRO A 43 -0.42 -1.65 6.53
N ASP A 44 -0.89 -0.53 5.99
CA ASP A 44 -1.24 0.67 6.74
C ASP A 44 -2.50 1.28 6.10
N ALA A 45 -3.48 1.67 6.92
CA ALA A 45 -4.70 2.32 6.45
C ALA A 45 -4.41 3.65 5.72
N ALA A 46 -3.31 4.33 6.06
CA ALA A 46 -2.87 5.54 5.36
C ALA A 46 -2.48 5.28 3.90
N ASN A 47 -2.11 4.04 3.55
CA ASN A 47 -1.72 3.69 2.17
C ASN A 47 -2.93 3.55 1.23
N ILE A 48 -4.17 3.46 1.74
CA ILE A 48 -5.36 3.24 0.90
C ILE A 48 -5.52 4.34 -0.15
N GLY A 49 -5.42 5.61 0.25
CA GLY A 49 -5.54 6.75 -0.67
C GLY A 49 -4.45 6.77 -1.75
N PRO A 50 -3.16 6.68 -1.40
CA PRO A 50 -2.07 6.57 -2.37
C PRO A 50 -2.20 5.36 -3.32
N LEU A 51 -2.63 4.20 -2.80
CA LEU A 51 -2.84 3.00 -3.61
C LEU A 51 -4.01 3.16 -4.57
N ASP A 52 -5.12 3.78 -4.15
CA ASP A 52 -6.26 4.10 -5.03
C ASP A 52 -5.82 4.99 -6.21
N ALA A 53 -5.03 6.02 -5.95
CA ALA A 53 -4.50 6.91 -6.99
C ALA A 53 -3.54 6.17 -7.95
N ALA A 54 -2.71 5.27 -7.42
CA ALA A 54 -1.79 4.47 -8.23
C ALA A 54 -2.55 3.46 -9.11
N ILE A 55 -3.55 2.76 -8.56
CA ILE A 55 -4.39 1.80 -9.31
C ILE A 55 -5.15 2.49 -10.44
N ALA A 56 -5.63 3.72 -10.20
CA ALA A 56 -6.36 4.50 -11.20
C ALA A 56 -5.47 4.96 -12.37
N SER A 57 -4.18 5.20 -12.12
CA SER A 57 -3.21 5.66 -13.14
C SER A 57 -2.39 4.51 -13.77
N GLU A 58 -2.46 3.31 -13.21
CA GLU A 58 -1.71 2.15 -13.70
C GLU A 58 -2.33 1.53 -14.96
N SER A 59 -1.48 1.29 -15.97
CA SER A 59 -1.86 0.66 -17.23
C SER A 59 -1.39 -0.79 -17.35
N VAL A 60 -0.39 -1.20 -16.57
CA VAL A 60 0.15 -2.56 -16.61
C VAL A 60 -0.65 -3.47 -15.68
N ALA A 61 -1.31 -4.48 -16.26
CA ALA A 61 -2.19 -5.39 -15.52
C ALA A 61 -1.52 -6.10 -14.34
N SER A 62 -0.25 -6.52 -14.48
CA SER A 62 0.48 -7.19 -13.40
C SER A 62 0.77 -6.25 -12.23
N VAL A 63 1.17 -5.00 -12.51
CA VAL A 63 1.42 -3.98 -11.48
C VAL A 63 0.11 -3.62 -10.78
N LYS A 64 -0.97 -3.45 -11.56
CA LYS A 64 -2.30 -3.13 -11.04
C LYS A 64 -2.79 -4.19 -10.06
N ALA A 65 -2.63 -5.48 -10.39
CA ALA A 65 -2.97 -6.58 -9.50
C ALA A 65 -2.18 -6.52 -8.18
N SER A 66 -0.87 -6.26 -8.22
CA SER A 66 -0.05 -6.08 -7.01
C SER A 66 -0.52 -4.91 -6.14
N LEU A 67 -0.89 -3.78 -6.77
CA LEU A 67 -1.41 -2.60 -6.06
C LEU A 67 -2.78 -2.85 -5.42
N GLU A 68 -3.68 -3.53 -6.11
CA GLU A 68 -4.99 -3.92 -5.59
C GLU A 68 -4.85 -4.87 -4.39
N GLN A 69 -3.89 -5.79 -4.43
CA GLN A 69 -3.58 -6.67 -3.30
C GLN A 69 -3.02 -5.89 -2.11
N ALA A 70 -2.07 -4.97 -2.33
CA ALA A 70 -1.55 -4.09 -1.30
C ALA A 70 -2.67 -3.26 -0.64
N ARG A 71 -3.61 -2.78 -1.46
CA ARG A 71 -4.77 -2.03 -0.99
C ARG A 71 -5.69 -2.90 -0.13
N ALA A 72 -5.95 -4.13 -0.56
CA ALA A 72 -6.75 -5.08 0.20
C ALA A 72 -6.13 -5.33 1.58
N ALA A 73 -4.81 -5.55 1.68
CA ALA A 73 -4.12 -5.71 2.95
C ALA A 73 -4.25 -4.45 3.83
N SER A 74 -4.10 -3.26 3.25
CA SER A 74 -4.32 -1.99 3.93
C SER A 74 -5.77 -1.78 4.42
N ILE A 75 -6.78 -2.30 3.71
CA ILE A 75 -8.19 -2.26 4.14
C ILE A 75 -8.40 -3.18 5.36
N LEU A 76 -7.80 -4.36 5.39
CA LEU A 76 -7.96 -5.30 6.50
C LEU A 76 -7.47 -4.74 7.84
N VAL A 77 -6.41 -3.94 7.82
CA VAL A 77 -5.86 -3.28 9.03
C VAL A 77 -6.51 -1.93 9.34
N SER A 78 -7.52 -1.50 8.55
CA SER A 78 -8.23 -0.23 8.73
C SER A 78 -9.54 -0.39 9.49
N ASP A 79 -10.11 0.74 9.91
CA ASP A 79 -11.44 0.81 10.54
C ASP A 79 -12.60 0.81 9.52
N LYS A 80 -12.34 0.37 8.28
CA LYS A 80 -13.37 0.25 7.26
C LYS A 80 -14.43 -0.80 7.63
N PRO A 81 -15.68 -0.64 7.12
CA PRO A 81 -16.77 -1.58 7.39
C PRO A 81 -16.40 -3.02 7.03
N ASP A 82 -16.99 -3.98 7.75
CA ASP A 82 -16.71 -5.41 7.54
C ASP A 82 -17.02 -5.87 6.11
N ALA A 83 -17.96 -5.22 5.41
CA ALA A 83 -18.22 -5.44 4.00
C ALA A 83 -17.00 -5.15 3.09
N ASP A 84 -16.27 -4.06 3.37
CA ASP A 84 -15.04 -3.71 2.64
C ASP A 84 -13.92 -4.72 2.97
N LYS A 85 -13.88 -5.21 4.21
CA LYS A 85 -12.91 -6.22 4.64
C LYS A 85 -13.16 -7.58 3.98
N LEU A 86 -14.41 -7.99 3.83
CA LEU A 86 -14.77 -9.23 3.11
C LEU A 86 -14.34 -9.19 1.64
N ALA A 87 -14.55 -8.06 0.95
CA ALA A 87 -14.08 -7.87 -0.41
C ALA A 87 -12.54 -7.90 -0.50
N ALA A 88 -11.84 -7.34 0.49
CA ALA A 88 -10.39 -7.39 0.58
C ALA A 88 -9.85 -8.83 0.81
N ILE A 89 -10.54 -9.65 1.60
CA ILE A 89 -10.15 -11.07 1.81
C ILE A 89 -10.17 -11.84 0.49
N ALA A 90 -11.18 -11.64 -0.36
CA ALA A 90 -11.27 -12.30 -1.66
C ALA A 90 -10.07 -11.94 -2.58
N LEU A 91 -9.64 -10.68 -2.55
CA LEU A 91 -8.49 -10.18 -3.31
C LEU A 91 -7.15 -10.75 -2.81
N ILE A 92 -6.99 -10.94 -1.50
CA ILE A 92 -5.78 -11.55 -0.93
C ILE A 92 -5.77 -13.08 -1.15
N GLY A 93 -6.93 -13.74 -1.06
CA GLY A 93 -7.06 -15.17 -1.32
C GLY A 93 -6.54 -15.57 -2.71
N ALA A 94 -6.85 -14.77 -3.73
CA ALA A 94 -6.34 -14.98 -5.09
C ALA A 94 -4.80 -14.88 -5.24
N ARG A 95 -4.10 -14.28 -4.27
CA ARG A 95 -2.63 -14.24 -4.20
C ARG A 95 -2.07 -15.47 -3.48
N GLY A 96 -2.73 -15.93 -2.41
CA GLY A 96 -2.32 -17.12 -1.65
C GLY A 96 -2.40 -18.41 -2.45
N ASP A 97 -3.27 -18.47 -3.46
CA ASP A 97 -3.32 -19.59 -4.42
C ASP A 97 -2.18 -19.58 -5.47
N ARG A 98 -1.35 -18.52 -5.49
CA ARG A 98 -0.32 -18.28 -6.50
C ARG A 98 1.13 -18.47 -6.02
N ASP A 99 1.35 -18.73 -4.73
CA ASP A 99 2.62 -19.16 -4.13
C ASP A 99 2.56 -20.65 -3.76
#